data_AF-A0A378NUC2-F1
#
_entry.id   AF-A0A378NUC2-F1
#
_cell.length_a   1.000
_cell.length_b   1.000
_cell.length_c   1.000
_cell.angle_alpha   90.00
_cell.angle_beta   90.00
_cell.angle_gamma   90.00
#
_symmetry.space_group_name_H-M   'P 1'
#
loop_
_entity.id
_entity.type
_entity.pdbx_description
1 polymer ?
#
loop_
_entity_poly.entity_id
_entity_poly.type
_entity_poly.pdbx_seq_one_letter_code
_entity_poly.pdbx_strand_id
1 'polypeptide(L)'
;MAISVKELIEQKEKIEGNKKVLYDIETSIGTITVKQPEASFVADILKLDNVNELMILDNVVEPNLKDKDLQKAYNCIEPTDIVGKLFKAGEIGNIATAIMKCAGYESLEAKVHEEIKN
;
A
#
# COMPACT_ATOMS: atom_id res chain seq x y z
N MET A 1 29.20 -0.60 7.09
CA MET A 1 29.54 -1.58 6.03
C MET A 1 28.30 -1.83 5.20
N ALA A 2 28.43 -1.90 3.88
CA ALA A 2 27.32 -2.23 2.99
C ALA A 2 27.02 -3.74 3.02
N ILE A 3 25.76 -4.12 2.76
CA ILE A 3 25.35 -5.51 2.64
C ILE A 3 26.08 -6.20 1.48
N SER A 4 26.59 -7.41 1.70
CA SER A 4 27.32 -8.19 0.69
C SER A 4 26.38 -9.07 -0.16
N VAL A 5 26.87 -9.48 -1.33
CA VAL A 5 26.14 -10.42 -2.21
C VAL A 5 25.84 -11.74 -1.50
N LYS A 6 26.79 -12.24 -0.68
CA LYS A 6 26.61 -13.48 0.08
C LYS A 6 25.46 -13.35 1.09
N GLU A 7 25.42 -12.24 1.82
CA GLU A 7 24.33 -11.96 2.77
C GLU A 7 22.97 -11.82 2.08
N LEU A 8 22.92 -11.22 0.88
CA LEU A 8 21.68 -11.15 0.09
C LEU A 8 21.17 -12.54 -0.34
N ILE A 9 22.08 -13.44 -0.73
CA ILE A 9 21.74 -14.81 -1.11
C ILE A 9 21.21 -15.59 0.10
N GLU A 10 21.86 -15.46 1.26
CA GLU A 10 21.42 -16.09 2.52
C GLU A 10 20.05 -15.57 2.98
N GLN A 11 19.73 -14.31 2.69
CA GLN A 11 18.45 -13.68 3.06
C GLN A 11 17.36 -13.77 1.99
N LYS A 12 17.60 -14.45 0.86
CA LYS A 12 16.68 -14.47 -0.29
C LYS A 12 15.23 -14.79 0.09
N GLU A 13 15.01 -15.88 0.80
CA GLU A 13 13.65 -16.33 1.17
C GLU A 13 12.94 -15.31 2.07
N LYS A 14 13.67 -14.68 2.99
CA LYS A 14 13.15 -13.61 3.85
C LYS A 14 12.77 -12.37 3.04
N ILE A 15 13.63 -11.95 2.11
CA ILE A 15 13.38 -10.78 1.24
C ILE A 15 12.18 -11.03 0.32
N GLU A 16 12.05 -12.24 -0.23
CA GLU A 16 10.92 -12.61 -1.09
C GLU A 16 9.62 -12.79 -0.29
N GLY A 17 9.69 -13.37 0.92
CA GLY A 17 8.54 -13.55 1.81
C GLY A 17 7.93 -12.23 2.28
N ASN A 18 8.76 -11.23 2.57
CA ASN A 18 8.31 -9.89 2.98
C ASN A 18 7.43 -9.19 1.92
N LYS A 19 7.48 -9.60 0.65
CA LYS A 19 6.65 -9.02 -0.43
C LYS A 19 5.22 -9.54 -0.46
N LYS A 20 4.89 -10.58 0.32
CA LYS A 20 3.57 -11.25 0.32
C LYS A 20 2.80 -11.08 1.63
N VAL A 21 3.25 -10.17 2.50
CA VAL A 21 2.67 -9.93 3.82
C VAL A 21 1.41 -9.08 3.69
N LEU A 22 0.39 -9.41 4.50
CA LEU A 22 -0.78 -8.56 4.70
C LEU A 22 -0.56 -7.67 5.93
N TYR A 23 -1.14 -6.48 5.91
CA TYR A 23 -0.98 -5.47 6.94
C TYR A 23 -2.33 -5.01 7.44
N ASP A 24 -2.43 -4.73 8.74
CA ASP A 24 -3.63 -4.14 9.33
C ASP A 24 -3.45 -2.64 9.50
N ILE A 25 -4.48 -1.88 9.12
CA ILE A 25 -4.55 -0.42 9.24
C ILE A 25 -5.78 -0.07 10.08
N GLU A 26 -5.58 0.66 11.17
CA GLU A 26 -6.68 1.22 11.96
C GLU A 26 -7.27 2.44 11.24
N THR A 27 -8.60 2.45 11.10
CA THR A 27 -9.35 3.52 10.45
C THR A 27 -10.55 3.94 11.30
N SER A 28 -11.27 4.97 10.84
CA SER A 28 -12.48 5.48 11.49
C SER A 28 -13.65 4.49 11.50
N ILE A 29 -13.64 3.47 10.64
CA ILE A 29 -14.67 2.42 10.59
C ILE A 29 -14.23 1.09 11.24
N GLY A 30 -13.01 1.06 11.80
CA GLY A 30 -12.40 -0.15 12.35
C GLY A 30 -11.10 -0.54 11.64
N THR A 31 -10.60 -1.72 11.92
CA THR A 31 -9.37 -2.24 11.30
C THR A 31 -9.67 -2.84 9.94
N ILE A 32 -8.87 -2.48 8.94
CA ILE A 32 -8.89 -3.06 7.60
C ILE A 32 -7.59 -3.80 7.34
N THR A 33 -7.64 -4.91 6.60
CA THR A 33 -6.46 -5.68 6.18
C THR A 33 -6.15 -5.38 4.72
N VAL A 34 -4.89 -5.08 4.43
CA VAL A 34 -4.42 -4.66 3.10
C VAL A 34 -3.26 -5.51 2.59
N LYS A 35 -3.15 -5.63 1.27
CA LYS A 35 -1.98 -6.20 0.57
C LYS A 35 -1.09 -5.07 0.03
N GLN A 36 0.20 -5.37 -0.19
CA GLN A 36 1.10 -4.47 -0.91
C GLN A 36 0.59 -4.25 -2.36
N PRO A 37 0.62 -3.01 -2.89
CA PRO A 37 0.32 -2.76 -4.29
C PRO A 37 1.43 -3.28 -5.20
N GLU A 38 1.02 -3.84 -6.34
CA GLU A 38 1.93 -4.23 -7.40
C GLU A 38 2.49 -2.98 -8.10
N ALA A 39 3.78 -2.98 -8.42
CA ALA A 39 4.44 -1.81 -9.01
C ALA A 39 3.79 -1.37 -10.34
N SER A 40 3.32 -2.31 -11.16
CA SER A 40 2.60 -2.01 -12.41
C SER A 40 1.26 -1.31 -12.13
N PHE A 41 0.50 -1.79 -11.14
CA PHE A 41 -0.75 -1.18 -10.73
C PHE A 41 -0.54 0.26 -10.26
N VAL A 42 0.46 0.51 -9.40
CA VAL A 42 0.82 1.86 -8.94
C VAL A 42 1.12 2.77 -10.14
N ALA A 43 1.94 2.31 -11.08
CA ALA A 43 2.31 3.09 -12.25
C ALA A 43 1.13 3.46 -13.16
N ASP A 44 0.09 2.62 -13.19
CA ASP A 44 -1.12 2.88 -13.97
C ASP A 44 -2.04 3.87 -13.29
N ILE A 45 -2.31 3.70 -11.99
CA ILE A 45 -3.24 4.58 -11.28
C ILE A 45 -2.67 5.99 -11.06
N LEU A 46 -1.34 6.16 -10.99
CA LEU A 46 -0.71 7.48 -10.84
C LEU A 46 -1.00 8.46 -12.00
N LYS A 47 -1.53 7.96 -13.12
CA LYS A 47 -1.93 8.75 -14.29
C LYS A 47 -3.38 9.23 -14.22
N LEU A 48 -4.12 8.84 -13.18
CA LEU A 48 -5.55 9.08 -13.01
C LEU A 48 -5.78 10.08 -11.87
N ASP A 49 -6.96 10.73 -11.85
CA ASP A 49 -7.26 11.76 -10.84
C ASP A 49 -7.69 11.17 -9.48
N ASN A 50 -8.19 9.93 -9.45
CA ASN A 50 -8.72 9.24 -8.27
C ASN A 50 -7.74 8.18 -7.71
N VAL A 51 -6.44 8.52 -7.67
CA VAL A 51 -5.35 7.62 -7.26
C VAL A 51 -5.62 6.99 -5.90
N ASN A 52 -6.05 7.78 -4.92
CA ASN A 52 -6.22 7.30 -3.54
C ASN A 52 -7.37 6.31 -3.43
N GLU A 53 -8.49 6.60 -4.07
CA GLU A 53 -9.67 5.74 -4.09
C GLU A 53 -9.36 4.41 -4.79
N LEU A 54 -8.66 4.45 -5.92
CA LEU A 54 -8.22 3.25 -6.63
C LEU A 54 -7.23 2.42 -5.80
N MET A 55 -6.27 3.08 -5.15
CA MET A 55 -5.32 2.41 -4.25
C MET A 55 -6.06 1.64 -3.15
N ILE A 56 -6.99 2.29 -2.46
CA ILE A 56 -7.75 1.66 -1.37
C ILE A 56 -8.64 0.54 -1.90
N LEU A 57 -9.37 0.78 -2.99
CA LEU A 57 -10.31 -0.19 -3.55
C LEU A 57 -9.64 -1.50 -3.99
N ASP A 58 -8.43 -1.45 -4.55
CA ASP A 58 -7.74 -2.68 -4.97
C ASP A 58 -6.98 -3.38 -3.83
N ASN A 59 -6.42 -2.60 -2.90
CA ASN A 59 -5.50 -3.12 -1.91
C ASN A 59 -6.13 -3.53 -0.59
N VAL A 60 -7.35 -3.08 -0.27
CA VAL A 60 -8.09 -3.60 0.89
C VAL A 60 -8.62 -4.99 0.57
N VAL A 61 -8.14 -5.97 1.34
CA VAL A 61 -8.54 -7.38 1.25
C VAL A 61 -9.74 -7.64 2.15
N GLU A 62 -9.72 -7.11 3.38
CA GLU A 62 -10.80 -7.23 4.35
C GLU A 62 -11.14 -5.87 4.98
N PRO A 63 -12.41 -5.41 4.91
CA PRO A 63 -13.53 -6.02 4.19
C PRO A 63 -13.36 -5.92 2.66
N ASN A 64 -13.97 -6.83 1.90
CA ASN A 64 -13.96 -6.75 0.43
C ASN A 64 -14.78 -5.54 -0.06
N LEU A 65 -14.13 -4.42 -0.34
CA LEU A 65 -14.77 -3.18 -0.78
C LEU A 65 -15.46 -3.30 -2.16
N LYS A 66 -15.08 -4.32 -2.95
CA LYS A 66 -15.69 -4.63 -4.24
C LYS A 66 -16.90 -5.56 -4.11
N ASP A 67 -17.31 -5.92 -2.88
CA ASP A 67 -18.48 -6.76 -2.64
C ASP A 67 -19.76 -6.10 -3.20
N LYS A 68 -20.56 -6.89 -3.92
CA LYS A 68 -21.73 -6.36 -4.64
C LYS A 68 -22.84 -5.91 -3.70
N ASP A 69 -23.01 -6.58 -2.57
CA ASP A 69 -24.08 -6.25 -1.63
C ASP A 69 -23.70 -5.03 -0.80
N LEU A 70 -22.42 -4.90 -0.44
CA LEU A 70 -21.87 -3.66 0.12
C LEU A 70 -22.07 -2.47 -0.84
N GLN A 71 -21.64 -2.60 -2.09
CA GLN A 71 -21.76 -1.53 -3.11
C GLN A 71 -23.21 -1.09 -3.32
N LYS A 72 -24.16 -2.05 -3.34
CA LYS A 72 -25.60 -1.76 -3.43
C LYS A 72 -26.14 -1.10 -2.18
N ALA A 73 -25.80 -1.61 -0.99
CA ALA A 73 -26.27 -1.06 0.28
C ALA A 73 -25.89 0.42 0.45
N TYR A 74 -24.71 0.78 -0.05
CA TYR A 74 -24.23 2.15 -0.05
C TYR A 74 -24.69 2.97 -1.26
N ASN A 75 -25.43 2.40 -2.23
CA ASN A 75 -25.85 3.07 -3.47
C ASN A 75 -24.68 3.66 -4.26
N CYS A 76 -23.61 2.88 -4.46
CA CYS A 76 -22.48 3.28 -5.28
C CYS A 76 -22.86 3.27 -6.77
N ILE A 77 -22.47 4.31 -7.49
CA ILE A 77 -22.59 4.41 -8.95
C ILE A 77 -21.34 3.79 -9.57
N GLU A 78 -20.17 4.18 -9.05
CA GLU A 78 -18.88 3.61 -9.39
C GLU A 78 -18.29 2.83 -8.21
N PRO A 79 -17.49 1.78 -8.46
CA PRO A 79 -16.88 1.00 -7.40
C PRO A 79 -16.04 1.84 -6.40
N THR A 80 -15.41 2.92 -6.86
CA THR A 80 -14.61 3.84 -6.04
C THR A 80 -15.44 4.70 -5.09
N ASP A 81 -16.74 4.88 -5.36
CA ASP A 81 -17.63 5.67 -4.49
C ASP A 81 -17.66 5.13 -3.06
N ILE A 82 -17.51 3.81 -2.90
CA ILE A 82 -17.52 3.18 -1.57
C ILE A 82 -16.46 3.78 -0.65
N VAL A 83 -15.31 4.18 -1.20
CA VAL A 83 -14.21 4.76 -0.42
C VAL A 83 -14.64 6.10 0.19
N GLY A 84 -15.25 6.98 -0.62
CA GLY A 84 -15.78 8.27 -0.16
C GLY A 84 -16.99 8.15 0.77
N LYS A 85 -17.71 7.03 0.72
CA LYS A 85 -18.86 6.75 1.61
C LYS A 85 -18.45 6.16 2.96
N LEU A 86 -17.34 5.43 3.00
CA LEU A 86 -16.82 4.82 4.22
C LEU A 86 -15.86 5.75 4.98
N PHE A 87 -14.99 6.46 4.27
CA PHE A 87 -13.89 7.21 4.87
C PHE A 87 -14.03 8.72 4.64
N LYS A 88 -13.40 9.49 5.52
CA LYS A 88 -13.36 10.96 5.38
C LYS A 88 -12.32 11.38 4.35
N ALA A 89 -12.52 12.49 3.66
CA ALA A 89 -11.60 12.99 2.62
C ALA A 89 -10.12 13.07 3.07
N GLY A 90 -9.85 13.58 4.29
CA GLY A 90 -8.49 13.62 4.83
C GLY A 90 -7.93 12.25 5.24
N GLU A 91 -8.80 11.31 5.59
CA GLU A 91 -8.41 9.94 5.95
C GLU A 91 -8.05 9.10 4.72
N ILE A 92 -8.75 9.30 3.60
CA ILE A 92 -8.50 8.60 2.33
C ILE A 92 -7.03 8.75 1.90
N GLY A 93 -6.49 9.97 1.92
CA GLY A 93 -5.07 10.20 1.60
C GLY A 93 -4.11 9.52 2.58
N ASN A 94 -4.47 9.46 3.86
CA ASN A 94 -3.66 8.81 4.89
C ASN A 94 -3.64 7.28 4.72
N ILE A 95 -4.79 6.66 4.40
CA ILE A 95 -4.88 5.22 4.14
C ILE A 95 -4.06 4.86 2.90
N ALA A 96 -4.24 5.59 1.79
CA ALA A 96 -3.46 5.35 0.56
C ALA A 96 -1.95 5.49 0.81
N THR A 97 -1.54 6.49 1.60
CA THR A 97 -0.14 6.65 2.02
C THR A 97 0.35 5.49 2.88
N ALA A 98 -0.46 4.99 3.81
CA ALA A 98 -0.11 3.84 4.65
C ALA A 98 0.06 2.56 3.81
N ILE A 99 -0.82 2.31 2.84
CA ILE A 99 -0.70 1.19 1.89
C ILE A 99 0.62 1.30 1.10
N MET A 100 0.97 2.50 0.64
CA MET A 100 2.23 2.73 -0.09
C MET A 100 3.47 2.49 0.78
N LYS A 101 3.43 2.88 2.05
CA LYS A 101 4.50 2.57 3.01
C LYS A 101 4.70 1.07 3.21
N CYS A 102 3.62 0.28 3.22
CA CYS A 102 3.71 -1.19 3.26
C CYS A 102 4.48 -1.77 2.06
N ALA A 103 4.48 -1.09 0.91
CA ALA A 103 5.25 -1.45 -0.28
C ALA A 103 6.65 -0.79 -0.34
N GLY A 104 7.10 -0.13 0.73
CA GLY A 104 8.43 0.49 0.80
C GLY A 104 8.52 1.86 0.13
N TYR A 105 7.39 2.50 -0.20
CA TYR A 105 7.35 3.89 -0.64
C TYR A 105 7.43 4.84 0.57
N GLU A 106 8.53 4.75 1.30
CA GLU A 106 8.89 5.67 2.38
C GLU A 106 10.19 6.39 2.05
N SER A 107 10.41 7.54 2.67
CA SER A 107 11.64 8.30 2.47
C SER A 107 12.83 7.51 3.01
N LEU A 108 13.77 7.17 2.12
CA LEU A 108 15.03 6.54 2.50
C LEU A 108 16.08 7.62 2.81
N GLU A 109 16.79 7.47 3.93
CA GLU A 109 17.93 8.32 4.25
C GLU A 109 19.18 7.88 3.49
N ALA A 110 19.86 8.82 2.83
CA ALA A 110 21.16 8.59 2.21
C ALA A 110 22.26 9.35 2.99
N LYS A 111 23.38 8.67 3.28
CA LYS A 111 24.56 9.25 3.92
C LYS A 111 25.78 9.08 3.00
N VAL A 112 26.72 10.02 3.06
CA VAL A 112 27.97 9.94 2.29
C VAL A 112 28.76 8.70 2.74
N HIS A 113 29.24 7.92 1.78
CA HIS A 113 30.12 6.79 2.05
C HIS A 113 31.54 7.29 2.29
N GLU A 114 32.01 7.26 3.54
CA GLU A 114 33.41 7.60 3.86
C GLU A 114 34.32 6.42 3.52
N GLU A 115 35.04 6.51 2.39
CA GLU A 115 36.18 5.64 2.11
C GLU A 115 37.41 6.18 2.86
N ILE A 116 37.91 5.43 3.84
CA ILE A 116 39.21 5.72 4.46
C ILE A 116 40.28 5.47 3.40
N LYS A 117 40.76 6.52 2.74
CA LYS A 117 41.99 6.48 1.94
C LYS A 117 43.18 6.42 2.88
N ASN A 118 43.85 5.27 2.94
CA ASN A 118 45.26 5.13 3.35
C ASN A 118 45.93 4.08 2.47
#